data_AF-A0A2M8GLN9-F1
#
_entry.id   AF-A0A2M8GLN9-F1
#
_cell.length_a   1.000
_cell.length_b   1.000
_cell.length_c   1.000
_cell.angle_alpha   90.00
_cell.angle_beta   90.00
_cell.angle_gamma   90.00
#
_symmetry.space_group_name_H-M   'P 1'
#
loop_
_entity.id
_entity.type
_entity.pdbx_description
1 polymer ?
#
loop_
_entity_poly.entity_id
_entity_poly.type
_entity_poly.pdbx_seq_one_letter_code
_entity_poly.pdbx_strand_id
1 'polypeptide(L)'
;NYQADYENENANLTNALMYSYSSSCPGSSLSNVSGGPGPGTYSFSWTPSATGSYTVYCEADAASANCFGYQTCVGSPPNYSCTGPTTSATVTVSNPGPWYKLKNTSLYKNGNIDINVAQNINKFTDGDSDDDGTRYIIIGNSGTATAQNTFSPGPPYNPISASGNNWYNNTYSFSQLFISNFSSYVRSRKQSVDIVALGTGSSLESSKVNFISGDQTITDANLTDAPTAFVLIVSGNVTVNNNLNSSSARQITIIATGQLTFSKTTQYANGIFIAPSIVIDGETPPGSDTIGLKIKGNLISSSTSTSNRNRTDNSRPSLFVVLDPDQYLSLLPLLSVSKYDWQQTQ
;
A
#
# COMPACT_ATOMS: atom_id res chain seq x y z
N ASN A 1 4.34 1.70 24.04
CA ASN A 1 4.77 1.38 25.42
C ASN A 1 5.92 2.29 25.78
N TYR A 2 5.83 2.94 26.93
CA TYR A 2 6.84 3.84 27.48
C TYR A 2 7.26 3.29 28.84
N GLN A 3 8.50 3.57 29.23
CA GLN A 3 9.07 3.15 30.51
C GLN A 3 9.65 4.38 31.19
N ALA A 4 9.43 4.50 32.50
CA ALA A 4 10.04 5.54 33.30
C ALA A 4 10.47 4.99 34.65
N ASP A 5 11.61 5.49 35.12
CA ASP A 5 12.19 5.17 36.41
C ASP A 5 11.85 6.27 37.40
N TYR A 6 11.36 5.88 38.57
CA TYR A 6 11.00 6.78 39.65
C TYR A 6 11.84 6.49 40.88
N GLU A 7 12.32 7.54 41.52
CA GLU A 7 13.13 7.45 42.72
C GLU A 7 12.55 8.38 43.80
N ASN A 8 12.70 7.99 45.06
CA ASN A 8 12.40 8.87 46.18
C ASN A 8 13.60 9.77 46.42
N GLU A 9 13.43 11.07 46.19
CA GLU A 9 14.48 12.06 46.51
C GLU A 9 14.19 12.72 47.87
N ASN A 10 13.10 13.49 47.96
CA ASN A 10 12.78 14.31 49.15
C ASN A 10 11.46 13.93 49.85
N ALA A 11 10.65 13.06 49.25
CA ALA A 11 9.38 12.60 49.79
C ALA A 11 9.07 11.18 49.30
N ASN A 12 8.23 10.46 50.03
CA ASN A 12 7.79 9.12 49.63
C ASN A 12 6.78 9.22 48.48
N LEU A 13 7.10 8.53 47.37
CA LEU A 13 6.24 8.42 46.21
C LEU A 13 4.96 7.64 46.53
N THR A 14 3.82 8.30 46.40
CA THR A 14 2.48 7.73 46.51
C THR A 14 2.01 7.14 45.19
N ASN A 15 2.25 7.83 44.06
CA ASN A 15 1.91 7.32 42.73
C ASN A 15 2.96 7.69 41.68
N ALA A 16 3.44 6.68 40.94
CA ALA A 16 4.09 6.89 39.65
C ALA A 16 3.03 7.02 38.54
N LEU A 17 3.05 8.13 37.79
CA LEU A 17 2.06 8.42 36.74
C LEU A 17 2.74 8.84 35.43
N MET A 18 2.14 8.46 34.31
CA MET A 18 2.49 9.00 33.00
C MET A 18 1.26 9.62 32.34
N TYR A 19 1.45 10.78 31.72
CA TYR A 19 0.40 11.46 30.98
C TYR A 19 0.77 11.70 29.53
N SER A 20 -0.25 11.89 28.67
CA SER A 20 -0.13 12.22 27.25
C SER A 20 -1.08 13.37 26.87
N TYR A 21 -0.60 14.46 26.25
CA TYR A 21 -1.39 15.66 25.93
C TYR A 21 -1.10 16.27 24.57
N SER A 22 -2.12 16.76 23.85
CA SER A 22 -1.90 17.37 22.53
C SER A 22 -1.35 18.81 22.54
N SER A 23 -1.60 19.60 23.59
CA SER A 23 -1.15 21.02 23.62
C SER A 23 -1.33 21.75 24.96
N SER A 24 -1.84 21.12 26.02
CA SER A 24 -2.15 21.80 27.28
C SER A 24 -1.75 20.99 28.51
N CYS A 25 -1.54 21.72 29.60
CA CYS A 25 -1.51 21.17 30.97
C CYS A 25 -2.94 20.77 31.39
N PRO A 26 -3.11 19.97 32.46
CA PRO A 26 -4.36 19.23 32.69
C PRO A 26 -5.63 20.07 32.50
N GLY A 27 -6.49 19.66 31.55
CA GLY A 27 -7.70 20.43 31.20
C GLY A 27 -8.63 19.85 30.12
N SER A 28 -8.21 18.90 29.28
CA SER A 28 -9.14 18.09 28.45
C SER A 28 -8.40 16.93 27.76
N SER A 29 -9.03 15.75 27.75
CA SER A 29 -8.54 14.49 27.16
C SER A 29 -7.31 13.88 27.84
N LEU A 30 -7.45 13.56 29.12
CA LEU A 30 -6.45 12.83 29.90
C LEU A 30 -6.46 11.35 29.52
N SER A 31 -5.28 10.80 29.21
CA SER A 31 -4.99 9.42 29.56
C SER A 31 -3.90 9.45 30.61
N ASN A 32 -4.19 8.90 31.79
CA ASN A 32 -3.20 8.63 32.82
C ASN A 32 -3.09 7.13 32.99
N VAL A 33 -1.87 6.67 33.24
CA VAL A 33 -1.62 5.27 33.56
C VAL A 33 -0.78 5.27 34.84
N SER A 34 -1.21 4.51 35.85
CA SER A 34 -0.56 4.47 37.15
C SER A 34 0.30 3.22 37.31
N GLY A 35 1.50 3.41 37.86
CA GLY A 35 2.47 2.35 38.15
C GLY A 35 2.30 1.74 39.54
N GLY A 36 1.72 2.49 40.49
CA GLY A 36 1.65 2.12 41.90
C GLY A 36 2.58 2.98 42.77
N PRO A 37 2.62 2.73 44.10
CA PRO A 37 3.44 3.48 45.04
C PRO A 37 4.90 3.01 45.06
N GLY A 38 5.80 3.92 45.44
CA GLY A 38 7.21 3.63 45.68
C GLY A 38 8.11 3.70 44.45
N PRO A 39 9.44 3.78 44.66
CA PRO A 39 10.41 3.91 43.58
C PRO A 39 10.50 2.62 42.77
N GLY A 40 10.86 2.75 41.50
CA GLY A 40 10.99 1.63 40.59
C GLY A 40 10.73 2.02 39.15
N THR A 41 10.81 1.00 38.30
CA THR A 41 10.60 1.14 36.86
C THR A 41 9.17 0.74 36.51
N TYR A 42 8.43 1.67 35.92
CA TYR A 42 7.03 1.45 35.53
C TYR A 42 6.87 1.50 34.01
N SER A 43 6.05 0.60 33.48
CA SER A 43 5.71 0.53 32.06
C SER A 43 4.29 1.04 31.83
N PHE A 44 4.14 1.95 30.89
CA PHE A 44 2.87 2.60 30.58
C PHE A 44 2.48 2.35 29.13
N SER A 45 1.22 1.97 28.91
CA SER A 45 0.65 1.74 27.58
C SER A 45 -0.42 2.78 27.29
N TRP A 46 -0.23 3.54 26.23
CA TRP A 46 -1.17 4.56 25.78
C TRP A 46 -1.45 4.40 24.28
N THR A 47 -2.74 4.49 23.93
CA THR A 47 -3.20 4.51 22.54
C THR A 47 -3.80 5.89 22.24
N PRO A 48 -3.26 6.65 21.27
CA PRO A 48 -3.81 7.94 20.88
C PRO A 48 -5.23 7.81 20.33
N SER A 49 -6.11 8.75 20.67
CA SER A 49 -7.47 8.81 20.13
C SER A 49 -7.59 9.62 18.82
N ALA A 50 -6.59 10.42 18.49
CA ALA A 50 -6.55 11.25 17.28
C ALA A 50 -5.11 11.42 16.76
N THR A 51 -4.98 11.97 15.56
CA THR A 51 -3.70 12.44 15.04
C THR A 51 -3.33 13.76 15.70
N GLY A 52 -2.02 14.02 15.81
CA GLY A 52 -1.50 15.25 16.39
C GLY A 52 -0.11 15.04 16.98
N SER A 53 0.44 16.13 17.51
CA SER A 53 1.63 16.06 18.36
C SER A 53 1.18 15.94 19.80
N TYR A 54 1.72 15.00 20.54
CA TYR A 54 1.44 14.79 21.95
C TYR A 54 2.71 14.94 22.78
N THR A 55 2.65 15.66 23.89
CA THR A 55 3.68 15.63 24.91
C THR A 55 3.33 14.54 25.90
N VAL A 56 4.22 13.55 26.01
CA VAL A 56 4.18 12.52 27.05
C VAL A 56 5.14 12.91 28.16
N TYR A 57 4.71 12.87 29.41
CA TYR A 57 5.57 13.21 30.54
C TYR A 57 5.22 12.42 31.79
N CYS A 58 6.20 12.34 32.70
CA CYS A 58 6.05 11.67 33.98
C CYS A 58 5.51 12.65 35.03
N GLU A 59 4.61 12.20 35.90
CA GLU A 59 4.26 12.85 37.17
C GLU A 59 4.55 11.89 38.32
N ALA A 60 5.09 12.43 39.41
CA ALA A 60 5.29 11.70 40.65
C ALA A 60 4.52 12.40 41.78
N ASP A 61 3.54 11.70 42.35
CA ASP A 61 2.75 12.22 43.47
C ASP A 61 3.38 11.85 44.81
N ALA A 62 3.43 12.80 45.74
CA ALA A 62 3.67 12.56 47.14
C ALA A 62 2.53 13.15 47.98
N ALA A 63 2.45 12.78 49.26
CA ALA A 63 1.38 13.24 50.16
C ALA A 63 1.26 14.78 50.29
N SER A 64 2.32 15.52 49.97
CA SER A 64 2.40 16.98 50.15
C SER A 64 2.88 17.76 48.93
N ALA A 65 3.22 17.07 47.83
CA ALA A 65 3.81 17.68 46.64
C ALA A 65 3.73 16.76 45.42
N ASN A 66 3.66 17.37 44.24
CA ASN A 66 3.71 16.66 42.96
C ASN A 66 4.89 17.20 42.16
N CYS A 67 5.59 16.31 41.46
CA CYS A 67 6.54 16.72 40.42
C CYS A 67 5.98 16.45 39.03
N PHE A 68 6.19 17.37 38.10
CA PHE A 68 5.83 17.25 36.69
C PHE A 68 7.08 17.25 35.82
N GLY A 69 7.18 16.29 34.91
CA GLY A 69 8.26 16.18 33.93
C GLY A 69 8.16 17.14 32.75
N TYR A 70 7.08 17.92 32.66
CA TYR A 70 6.88 18.91 31.62
C TYR A 70 6.73 20.31 32.20
N GLN A 71 7.73 21.16 31.94
CA GLN A 71 7.93 22.44 32.62
C GLN A 71 6.72 23.38 32.54
N THR A 72 5.97 23.37 31.43
CA THR A 72 4.81 24.25 31.28
C THR A 72 3.66 23.90 32.21
N CYS A 73 3.68 22.69 32.81
CA CYS A 73 2.68 22.23 33.76
C CYS A 73 3.09 22.42 35.22
N VAL A 74 4.27 22.97 35.44
CA VAL A 74 4.74 23.37 36.77
C VAL A 74 4.09 24.70 37.12
N GLY A 75 3.52 24.77 38.32
CA GLY A 75 2.85 25.96 38.85
C GLY A 75 3.57 26.53 40.06
N SER A 76 2.79 27.09 40.99
CA SER A 76 3.26 27.35 42.34
C SER A 76 3.32 26.06 43.17
N PRO A 77 4.05 26.05 44.30
CA PRO A 77 3.90 25.01 45.31
C PRO A 77 2.42 24.65 45.55
N PRO A 78 2.09 23.35 45.64
CA PRO A 78 3.00 22.23 45.85
C PRO A 78 3.46 21.48 44.57
N ASN A 79 3.40 22.13 43.39
CA ASN A 79 3.78 21.53 42.11
C ASN A 79 5.19 21.95 41.68
N TYR A 80 6.06 20.99 41.39
CA TYR A 80 7.49 21.21 41.09
C TYR A 80 7.91 20.53 39.79
N SER A 81 9.08 20.86 39.26
CA SER A 81 9.68 20.13 38.14
C SER A 81 10.28 18.81 38.63
N CYS A 82 10.06 17.70 37.92
CA CYS A 82 10.80 16.46 38.21
C CYS A 82 12.27 16.59 37.79
N THR A 83 13.18 16.15 38.66
CA THR A 83 14.62 16.06 38.35
C THR A 83 14.89 14.82 37.50
N GLY A 84 15.58 14.96 36.36
CA GLY A 84 16.00 13.81 35.54
C GLY A 84 16.36 14.15 34.09
N PRO A 85 17.07 13.25 33.40
CA PRO A 85 17.59 13.50 32.06
C PRO A 85 16.52 13.50 30.95
N THR A 86 15.37 12.85 31.15
CA THR A 86 14.27 12.81 30.16
C THR A 86 12.93 12.59 30.85
N THR A 87 12.36 13.68 31.37
CA THR A 87 11.09 13.64 32.12
C THR A 87 9.86 13.91 31.24
N SER A 88 10.08 14.31 29.98
CA SER A 88 9.06 14.43 28.94
C SER A 88 9.61 14.10 27.54
N ALA A 89 8.71 13.76 26.61
CA ALA A 89 8.99 13.48 25.21
C ALA A 89 7.83 13.92 24.31
N THR A 90 8.12 14.30 23.07
CA THR A 90 7.10 14.59 22.06
C THR A 90 6.87 13.38 21.17
N VAL A 91 5.61 12.99 21.01
CA VAL A 91 5.14 11.86 20.23
C VAL A 91 4.23 12.39 19.13
N THR A 92 4.64 12.29 17.88
CA THR A 92 3.80 12.64 16.74
C THR A 92 3.00 11.43 16.29
N VAL A 93 1.67 11.57 16.33
CA VAL A 93 0.72 10.58 15.84
C VAL A 93 0.20 11.07 14.50
N SER A 94 0.64 10.45 13.42
CA SER A 94 0.11 10.68 12.08
C SER A 94 -0.80 9.53 11.68
N ASN A 95 -1.84 9.81 10.90
CA ASN A 95 -2.57 8.75 10.21
C ASN A 95 -1.75 8.40 8.95
N PRO A 96 -1.12 7.21 8.86
CA PRO A 96 -0.50 6.80 7.61
C PRO A 96 -1.54 6.84 6.49
N GLY A 97 -1.11 7.32 5.32
CA GLY A 97 -1.95 7.38 4.14
C GLY A 97 -2.20 5.99 3.54
N PRO A 98 -2.95 5.91 2.43
CA PRO A 98 -3.07 4.67 1.69
C PRO A 98 -1.70 4.19 1.24
N TRP A 99 -1.46 2.90 1.36
CA TRP A 99 -0.19 2.28 0.99
C TRP A 99 -0.42 1.02 0.17
N TYR A 100 0.62 0.58 -0.53
CA TYR A 100 0.57 -0.60 -1.37
C TYR A 100 1.63 -1.59 -0.94
N LYS A 101 1.33 -2.87 -1.15
CA LYS A 101 2.24 -3.99 -0.92
C LYS A 101 2.37 -4.79 -2.21
N LEU A 102 3.53 -5.40 -2.42
CA LEU A 102 3.77 -6.33 -3.51
C LEU A 102 4.40 -7.63 -2.99
N LYS A 103 4.23 -8.72 -3.73
CA LYS A 103 4.83 -10.02 -3.40
C LYS A 103 5.51 -10.64 -4.61
N ASN A 104 6.71 -11.20 -4.39
CA ASN A 104 7.50 -11.93 -5.39
C ASN A 104 7.71 -11.13 -6.70
N THR A 105 7.87 -9.82 -6.61
CA THR A 105 7.95 -8.93 -7.77
C THR A 105 8.89 -7.75 -7.52
N SER A 106 9.14 -6.95 -8.55
CA SER A 106 9.84 -5.67 -8.43
C SER A 106 8.89 -4.52 -8.71
N LEU A 107 9.19 -3.36 -8.12
CA LEU A 107 8.44 -2.13 -8.33
C LEU A 107 9.27 -1.17 -9.17
N TYR A 108 8.65 -0.67 -10.24
CA TYR A 108 9.05 0.59 -10.84
C TYR A 108 7.92 1.60 -10.69
N LYS A 109 8.23 2.77 -10.15
CA LYS A 109 7.27 3.88 -10.04
C LYS A 109 7.73 5.05 -10.91
N ASN A 110 6.90 5.39 -11.89
CA ASN A 110 6.97 6.67 -12.58
C ASN A 110 6.56 7.78 -11.59
N GLY A 111 7.53 8.60 -11.16
CA GLY A 111 7.43 9.55 -10.05
C GLY A 111 8.15 9.11 -8.76
N ASN A 112 7.63 9.57 -7.62
CA ASN A 112 8.17 9.29 -6.29
C ASN A 112 7.56 8.00 -5.72
N ILE A 113 8.36 7.25 -4.98
CA ILE A 113 7.87 6.31 -3.97
C ILE A 113 7.85 7.09 -2.65
N ASP A 114 6.67 7.53 -2.22
CA ASP A 114 6.47 8.19 -0.92
C ASP A 114 5.36 7.45 -0.18
N ILE A 115 5.75 6.71 0.85
CA ILE A 115 4.87 5.74 1.50
C ILE A 115 5.03 5.82 3.01
N ASN A 116 3.94 6.10 3.70
CA ASN A 116 3.88 6.09 5.16
C ASN A 116 2.97 4.95 5.59
N VAL A 117 3.48 4.05 6.43
CA VAL A 117 2.79 2.82 6.83
C VAL A 117 2.74 2.73 8.35
N ALA A 118 1.61 2.29 8.90
CA ALA A 118 1.47 2.04 10.34
C ALA A 118 2.58 1.11 10.85
N GLN A 119 3.03 1.29 12.10
CA GLN A 119 4.04 0.39 12.69
C GLN A 119 3.52 -1.04 12.79
N ASN A 120 2.29 -1.19 13.27
CA ASN A 120 1.58 -2.46 13.28
C ASN A 120 0.75 -2.55 12.01
N ILE A 121 1.06 -3.55 11.19
CA ILE A 121 0.30 -3.84 9.98
C ILE A 121 -0.47 -5.14 10.13
N ASN A 122 -1.60 -5.20 9.45
CA ASN A 122 -2.36 -6.43 9.27
C ASN A 122 -2.17 -6.94 7.85
N LYS A 123 -2.47 -8.22 7.65
CA LYS A 123 -2.57 -8.80 6.31
C LYS A 123 -3.63 -8.08 5.48
N PHE A 124 -3.52 -8.14 4.15
CA PHE A 124 -4.51 -7.56 3.23
C PHE A 124 -5.97 -7.91 3.61
N THR A 125 -6.22 -9.18 3.92
CA THR A 125 -7.36 -9.68 4.71
C THR A 125 -6.84 -10.69 5.73
N ASP A 126 -7.60 -10.96 6.79
CA ASP A 126 -7.13 -11.86 7.86
C ASP A 126 -6.83 -13.29 7.38
N GLY A 127 -7.58 -13.75 6.37
CA GLY A 127 -7.40 -15.06 5.73
C GLY A 127 -6.48 -15.04 4.51
N ASP A 128 -5.82 -13.92 4.19
CA ASP A 128 -4.98 -13.84 2.99
C ASP A 128 -3.73 -14.71 3.14
N SER A 129 -3.63 -15.78 2.35
CA SER A 129 -2.49 -16.70 2.34
C SER A 129 -1.27 -16.14 1.60
N ASP A 130 -1.46 -15.07 0.80
CA ASP A 130 -0.35 -14.45 0.11
C ASP A 130 0.39 -13.44 0.98
N ASP A 131 -0.29 -12.81 1.92
CA ASP A 131 0.32 -11.84 2.83
C ASP A 131 0.86 -12.54 4.09
N ASP A 132 2.16 -12.40 4.34
CA ASP A 132 2.84 -12.95 5.51
C ASP A 132 2.80 -12.01 6.72
N GLY A 133 2.20 -10.81 6.59
CA GLY A 133 2.15 -9.81 7.65
C GLY A 133 3.44 -8.99 7.81
N THR A 134 4.42 -9.16 6.93
CA THR A 134 5.69 -8.45 7.00
C THR A 134 5.55 -7.01 6.50
N ARG A 135 6.15 -6.07 7.24
CA ARG A 135 6.12 -4.62 6.94
C ARG A 135 7.22 -4.23 5.95
N TYR A 136 7.09 -4.70 4.71
CA TYR A 136 7.89 -4.27 3.57
C TYR A 136 6.98 -3.83 2.41
N ILE A 137 7.53 -3.00 1.52
CA ILE A 137 6.86 -2.68 0.25
C ILE A 137 6.76 -3.96 -0.60
N ILE A 138 7.84 -4.76 -0.66
CA ILE A 138 7.92 -6.03 -1.39
C ILE A 138 8.22 -7.16 -0.41
N ILE A 139 7.30 -8.13 -0.31
CA ILE A 139 7.43 -9.34 0.52
C ILE A 139 7.72 -10.61 -0.31
N GLY A 140 8.02 -11.72 0.37
CA GLY A 140 8.38 -12.99 -0.26
C GLY A 140 9.79 -12.99 -0.83
N ASN A 141 9.97 -13.58 -2.02
CA ASN A 141 11.25 -13.56 -2.73
C ASN A 141 11.56 -12.13 -3.18
N SER A 142 12.65 -11.59 -2.64
CA SER A 142 13.00 -10.16 -2.72
C SER A 142 13.10 -9.67 -4.15
N GLY A 143 12.39 -8.57 -4.46
CA GLY A 143 12.62 -7.75 -5.64
C GLY A 143 13.17 -6.37 -5.27
N THR A 144 13.36 -5.53 -6.28
CA THR A 144 13.92 -4.18 -6.14
C THR A 144 12.82 -3.13 -6.25
N ALA A 145 12.86 -2.09 -5.42
CA ALA A 145 12.01 -0.91 -5.56
C ALA A 145 12.76 0.22 -6.27
N THR A 146 12.25 0.67 -7.40
CA THR A 146 12.87 1.73 -8.20
C THR A 146 11.90 2.88 -8.42
N ALA A 147 12.38 4.10 -8.23
CA ALA A 147 11.63 5.32 -8.47
C ALA A 147 12.32 6.16 -9.54
N GLN A 148 11.53 6.83 -10.37
CA GLN A 148 12.05 7.83 -11.32
C GLN A 148 12.74 8.98 -10.59
N ASN A 149 12.18 9.40 -9.46
CA ASN A 149 12.61 10.58 -8.74
C ASN A 149 13.20 10.21 -7.36
N THR A 150 12.34 10.04 -6.36
CA THR A 150 12.75 9.81 -4.97
C THR A 150 12.14 8.54 -4.39
N PHE A 151 12.89 7.92 -3.47
CA PHE A 151 12.38 6.89 -2.56
C PHE A 151 12.39 7.48 -1.14
N SER A 152 11.18 7.73 -0.63
CA SER A 152 10.88 8.22 0.71
C SER A 152 10.16 7.10 1.46
N PRO A 153 10.87 6.32 2.30
CA PRO A 153 10.29 5.20 3.05
C PRO A 153 9.41 5.65 4.23
N GLY A 154 8.88 6.87 4.20
CA GLY A 154 8.18 7.48 5.32
C GLY A 154 9.12 8.19 6.30
N PRO A 155 8.61 8.63 7.45
CA PRO A 155 9.37 9.47 8.38
C PRO A 155 10.53 8.71 9.04
N PRO A 156 11.62 9.39 9.44
CA PRO A 156 12.82 8.75 10.01
C PRO A 156 12.57 7.88 11.26
N TYR A 157 11.50 8.16 12.02
CA TYR A 157 11.12 7.40 13.21
C TYR A 157 10.25 6.16 12.91
N ASN A 158 9.82 5.97 11.65
CA ASN A 158 9.00 4.83 11.23
C ASN A 158 9.23 4.44 9.75
N PRO A 159 10.49 4.27 9.29
CA PRO A 159 10.77 3.96 7.90
C PRO A 159 10.25 2.57 7.54
N ILE A 160 9.80 2.37 6.30
CA ILE A 160 9.49 1.05 5.73
C ILE A 160 10.58 0.65 4.73
N SER A 161 11.10 -0.58 4.85
CA SER A 161 12.10 -1.09 3.90
C SER A 161 11.46 -1.48 2.56
N ALA A 162 12.23 -1.34 1.48
CA ALA A 162 11.79 -1.73 0.14
C ALA A 162 11.48 -3.23 0.05
N SER A 163 12.34 -4.06 0.63
CA SER A 163 12.25 -5.52 0.69
C SER A 163 13.11 -6.03 1.85
N GLY A 164 13.17 -7.36 2.08
CA GLY A 164 14.04 -7.94 3.10
C GLY A 164 15.53 -7.62 2.92
N ASN A 165 15.99 -7.52 1.66
CA ASN A 165 17.35 -7.06 1.33
C ASN A 165 17.49 -5.54 1.23
N ASN A 166 16.38 -4.81 1.40
CA ASN A 166 16.28 -3.36 1.25
C ASN A 166 16.90 -2.82 -0.05
N TRP A 167 16.68 -3.53 -1.17
CA TRP A 167 17.18 -3.10 -2.48
C TRP A 167 16.26 -2.04 -3.08
N TYR A 168 16.80 -0.82 -3.20
CA TYR A 168 16.12 0.26 -3.89
C TYR A 168 17.10 1.10 -4.72
N ASN A 169 16.55 1.79 -5.73
CA ASN A 169 17.29 2.74 -6.55
C ASN A 169 16.46 4.01 -6.80
N ASN A 170 17.10 5.16 -6.63
CA ASN A 170 16.55 6.47 -6.92
C ASN A 170 17.16 6.91 -8.24
N THR A 171 16.37 7.41 -9.19
CA THR A 171 16.79 7.86 -10.54
C THR A 171 16.83 6.80 -11.64
N TYR A 172 16.07 5.71 -11.51
CA TYR A 172 15.88 4.81 -12.64
C TYR A 172 14.86 5.41 -13.62
N SER A 173 15.25 5.63 -14.87
CA SER A 173 14.35 6.05 -15.94
C SER A 173 13.96 4.87 -16.81
N PHE A 174 12.67 4.50 -16.80
CA PHE A 174 12.17 3.49 -17.71
C PHE A 174 12.03 4.07 -19.12
N SER A 175 12.72 3.48 -20.09
CA SER A 175 12.55 3.76 -21.51
C SER A 175 11.15 3.36 -21.96
N GLN A 176 10.43 4.28 -22.60
CA GLN A 176 9.01 4.24 -22.99
C GLN A 176 8.42 2.85 -23.28
N LEU A 177 7.19 2.63 -22.80
CA LEU A 177 6.42 1.42 -23.14
C LEU A 177 5.97 1.43 -24.60
N PHE A 178 6.15 0.27 -25.22
CA PHE A 178 5.93 -0.03 -26.63
C PHE A 178 4.44 -0.23 -26.99
N ILE A 179 3.44 0.21 -26.21
CA ILE A 179 2.04 -0.25 -26.35
C ILE A 179 1.46 -0.01 -27.76
N SER A 180 1.58 1.19 -28.31
CA SER A 180 1.07 1.49 -29.67
C SER A 180 1.81 0.67 -30.73
N ASN A 181 3.13 0.60 -30.64
CA ASN A 181 3.95 -0.20 -31.54
C ASN A 181 3.71 -1.71 -31.37
N PHE A 182 3.32 -2.16 -30.17
CA PHE A 182 2.97 -3.54 -29.87
C PHE A 182 1.70 -3.94 -30.62
N SER A 183 0.64 -3.14 -30.53
CA SER A 183 -0.59 -3.38 -31.28
C SER A 183 -0.33 -3.48 -32.79
N SER A 184 0.49 -2.59 -33.35
CA SER A 184 0.90 -2.64 -34.78
C SER A 184 1.75 -3.88 -35.10
N TYR A 185 2.68 -4.26 -34.22
CA TYR A 185 3.48 -5.47 -34.36
C TYR A 185 2.61 -6.73 -34.36
N VAL A 186 1.70 -6.86 -33.39
CA VAL A 186 0.79 -7.99 -33.29
C VAL A 186 -0.04 -8.14 -34.55
N ARG A 187 -0.68 -7.06 -35.04
CA ARG A 187 -1.50 -7.10 -36.27
C ARG A 187 -0.70 -7.48 -37.51
N SER A 188 0.60 -7.19 -37.55
CA SER A 188 1.45 -7.48 -38.73
C SER A 188 2.17 -8.82 -38.66
N ARG A 189 2.44 -9.35 -37.46
CA ARG A 189 3.36 -10.50 -37.27
C ARG A 189 2.79 -11.64 -36.42
N LYS A 190 1.63 -11.49 -35.80
CA LYS A 190 0.97 -12.53 -35.01
C LYS A 190 -0.42 -12.84 -35.54
N GLN A 191 -0.94 -14.00 -35.16
CA GLN A 191 -2.34 -14.31 -35.39
C GLN A 191 -3.21 -13.44 -34.47
N SER A 192 -4.17 -12.75 -35.08
CA SER A 192 -5.10 -11.87 -34.38
C SER A 192 -6.51 -12.00 -34.92
N VAL A 193 -7.49 -11.65 -34.11
CA VAL A 193 -8.90 -11.61 -34.49
C VAL A 193 -9.55 -10.36 -33.91
N ASP A 194 -10.39 -9.68 -34.69
CA ASP A 194 -11.24 -8.61 -34.20
C ASP A 194 -12.58 -9.22 -33.73
N ILE A 195 -12.99 -8.90 -32.49
CA ILE A 195 -14.23 -9.34 -31.88
C ILE A 195 -15.18 -8.15 -31.70
N VAL A 196 -16.49 -8.42 -31.71
CA VAL A 196 -17.52 -7.36 -31.67
C VAL A 196 -17.98 -7.06 -30.23
N ALA A 197 -18.02 -8.06 -29.37
CA ALA A 197 -18.49 -7.93 -27.99
C ALA A 197 -17.88 -8.98 -27.06
N LEU A 198 -17.90 -8.70 -25.76
CA LEU A 198 -17.57 -9.64 -24.68
C LEU A 198 -18.86 -10.25 -24.10
N GLY A 199 -18.77 -11.47 -23.54
CA GLY A 199 -19.90 -12.18 -22.93
C GLY A 199 -20.34 -13.42 -23.71
N THR A 200 -21.60 -13.80 -23.54
CA THR A 200 -22.16 -15.02 -24.16
C THR A 200 -22.10 -14.93 -25.68
N GLY A 201 -21.50 -15.94 -26.31
CA GLY A 201 -21.27 -15.93 -27.76
C GLY A 201 -20.12 -15.04 -28.22
N SER A 202 -19.29 -14.52 -27.30
CA SER A 202 -18.04 -13.85 -27.67
C SER A 202 -17.10 -14.82 -28.40
N SER A 203 -16.42 -14.31 -29.43
CA SER A 203 -15.46 -15.07 -30.23
C SER A 203 -14.04 -14.93 -29.70
N LEU A 204 -13.86 -14.89 -28.37
CA LEU A 204 -12.52 -14.85 -27.78
C LEU A 204 -11.78 -16.15 -28.10
N GLU A 205 -10.60 -16.02 -28.71
CA GLU A 205 -9.77 -17.15 -29.12
C GLU A 205 -8.49 -17.24 -28.27
N SER A 206 -8.13 -18.46 -27.87
CA SER A 206 -6.97 -18.69 -26.98
C SER A 206 -5.62 -18.55 -27.65
N SER A 207 -5.55 -18.86 -28.96
CA SER A 207 -4.29 -18.91 -29.71
C SER A 207 -4.01 -17.64 -30.53
N LYS A 208 -4.88 -16.63 -30.39
CA LYS A 208 -4.79 -15.36 -31.12
C LYS A 208 -4.82 -14.20 -30.14
N VAL A 209 -4.28 -13.07 -30.58
CA VAL A 209 -4.54 -11.81 -29.91
C VAL A 209 -5.90 -11.27 -30.33
N ASN A 210 -6.79 -11.09 -29.35
CA ASN A 210 -8.14 -10.62 -29.57
C ASN A 210 -8.16 -9.10 -29.53
N PHE A 211 -8.82 -8.46 -30.48
CA PHE A 211 -8.96 -7.01 -30.57
C PHE A 211 -10.43 -6.62 -30.46
N ILE A 212 -10.73 -5.63 -29.64
CA ILE A 212 -12.06 -5.02 -29.56
C ILE A 212 -11.92 -3.50 -29.60
N SER A 213 -12.86 -2.83 -30.27
CA SER A 213 -12.86 -1.37 -30.42
C SER A 213 -13.88 -0.70 -29.52
N GLY A 214 -13.57 0.53 -29.09
CA GLY A 214 -14.42 1.32 -28.20
C GLY A 214 -14.21 0.97 -26.73
N ASP A 215 -14.73 1.83 -25.87
CA ASP A 215 -14.60 1.70 -24.42
C ASP A 215 -15.34 0.45 -23.91
N GLN A 216 -14.71 -0.30 -23.02
CA GLN A 216 -15.23 -1.56 -22.51
C GLN A 216 -15.41 -1.52 -21.00
N THR A 217 -16.52 -2.05 -20.52
CA THR A 217 -16.68 -2.43 -19.11
C THR A 217 -16.60 -3.94 -19.01
N ILE A 218 -15.64 -4.43 -18.21
CA ILE A 218 -15.33 -5.85 -18.08
C ILE A 218 -15.70 -6.30 -16.67
N THR A 219 -16.45 -7.40 -16.62
CA THR A 219 -16.87 -8.10 -15.40
C THR A 219 -16.63 -9.59 -15.57
N ASP A 220 -16.68 -10.38 -14.50
CA ASP A 220 -16.59 -11.85 -14.61
C ASP A 220 -17.66 -12.46 -15.53
N ALA A 221 -18.86 -11.86 -15.61
CA ALA A 221 -19.91 -12.32 -16.51
C ALA A 221 -19.52 -12.18 -17.99
N ASN A 222 -18.71 -11.17 -18.34
CA ASN A 222 -18.19 -10.99 -19.68
C ASN A 222 -17.19 -12.10 -20.10
N LEU A 223 -16.65 -12.84 -19.12
CA LEU A 223 -15.66 -13.91 -19.35
C LEU A 223 -16.24 -15.32 -19.20
N THR A 224 -17.57 -15.47 -19.13
CA THR A 224 -18.22 -16.78 -18.90
C THR A 224 -17.77 -17.84 -19.90
N ASP A 225 -17.81 -17.51 -21.20
CA ASP A 225 -17.40 -18.41 -22.31
C ASP A 225 -15.96 -18.17 -22.77
N ALA A 226 -15.19 -17.33 -22.07
CA ALA A 226 -13.83 -17.01 -22.47
C ALA A 226 -12.90 -18.22 -22.27
N PRO A 227 -11.91 -18.41 -23.18
CA PRO A 227 -10.94 -19.47 -23.06
C PRO A 227 -10.10 -19.36 -21.78
N THR A 228 -9.42 -20.45 -21.44
CA THR A 228 -8.58 -20.53 -20.23
C THR A 228 -7.37 -19.60 -20.29
N ALA A 229 -6.84 -19.31 -21.48
CA ALA A 229 -5.76 -18.36 -21.68
C ALA A 229 -6.03 -17.46 -22.90
N PHE A 230 -5.89 -16.14 -22.77
CA PHE A 230 -6.00 -15.21 -23.90
C PHE A 230 -5.35 -13.84 -23.63
N VAL A 231 -5.07 -13.12 -24.73
CA VAL A 231 -4.73 -11.69 -24.72
C VAL A 231 -5.85 -10.91 -25.38
N LEU A 232 -6.33 -9.86 -24.71
CA LEU A 232 -7.32 -8.92 -25.21
C LEU A 232 -6.71 -7.52 -25.30
N ILE A 233 -6.73 -6.93 -26.49
CA ILE A 233 -6.37 -5.54 -26.75
C ILE A 233 -7.65 -4.74 -26.99
N VAL A 234 -7.92 -3.78 -26.10
CA VAL A 234 -9.05 -2.85 -26.18
C VAL A 234 -8.56 -1.53 -26.76
N SER A 235 -9.06 -1.17 -27.94
CA SER A 235 -8.81 0.12 -28.58
C SER A 235 -9.77 1.18 -27.99
N GLY A 236 -9.52 1.54 -26.73
CA GLY A 236 -10.36 2.42 -25.92
C GLY A 236 -9.98 2.38 -24.44
N ASN A 237 -10.83 2.93 -23.59
CA ASN A 237 -10.74 2.81 -22.14
C ASN A 237 -11.29 1.45 -21.67
N VAL A 238 -10.81 0.97 -20.53
CA VAL A 238 -11.30 -0.26 -19.88
C VAL A 238 -11.69 0.05 -18.45
N THR A 239 -12.91 -0.32 -18.07
CA THR A 239 -13.35 -0.30 -16.67
C THR A 239 -13.54 -1.73 -16.20
N VAL A 240 -12.75 -2.17 -15.24
CA VAL A 240 -13.01 -3.41 -14.49
C VAL A 240 -14.04 -3.08 -13.41
N ASN A 241 -15.23 -3.66 -13.53
CA ASN A 241 -16.35 -3.38 -12.64
C ASN A 241 -16.75 -4.64 -11.88
N ASN A 242 -16.38 -4.70 -10.59
CA ASN A 242 -16.41 -5.88 -9.72
C ASN A 242 -15.21 -6.82 -9.92
N ASN A 243 -15.17 -7.87 -9.11
CA ASN A 243 -14.12 -8.88 -9.19
C ASN A 243 -14.01 -9.47 -10.59
N LEU A 244 -12.76 -9.72 -10.99
CA LEU A 244 -12.42 -10.25 -12.31
C LEU A 244 -11.47 -11.42 -12.18
N ASN A 245 -11.82 -12.54 -12.79
CA ASN A 245 -11.08 -13.79 -12.78
C ASN A 245 -10.74 -14.25 -11.36
N SER A 246 -11.63 -13.97 -10.39
CA SER A 246 -11.35 -14.13 -8.96
C SER A 246 -11.46 -15.58 -8.48
N SER A 247 -12.33 -16.37 -9.12
CA SER A 247 -12.54 -17.80 -8.84
C SER A 247 -11.98 -18.72 -9.93
N SER A 248 -11.68 -18.17 -11.11
CA SER A 248 -11.13 -18.94 -12.22
C SER A 248 -9.60 -18.84 -12.28
N ALA A 249 -8.94 -19.95 -12.60
CA ALA A 249 -7.50 -19.99 -12.83
C ALA A 249 -7.14 -19.60 -14.27
N ARG A 250 -7.85 -18.63 -14.89
CA ARG A 250 -7.57 -18.23 -16.28
C ARG A 250 -6.29 -17.40 -16.34
N GLN A 251 -5.52 -17.59 -17.42
CA GLN A 251 -4.38 -16.75 -17.74
C GLN A 251 -4.81 -15.64 -18.69
N ILE A 252 -5.00 -14.42 -18.18
CA ILE A 252 -5.52 -13.31 -19.00
C ILE A 252 -4.57 -12.13 -19.01
N THR A 253 -4.39 -11.53 -20.17
CA THR A 253 -3.80 -10.19 -20.30
C THR A 253 -4.79 -9.26 -20.95
N ILE A 254 -5.03 -8.11 -20.30
CA ILE A 254 -5.88 -7.04 -20.83
C ILE A 254 -5.00 -5.83 -21.07
N ILE A 255 -4.97 -5.37 -22.32
CA ILE A 255 -4.21 -4.20 -22.76
C ILE A 255 -5.21 -3.15 -23.24
N ALA A 256 -5.29 -2.02 -22.54
CA ALA A 256 -6.06 -0.85 -22.98
C ALA A 256 -5.14 0.13 -23.72
N THR A 257 -5.60 0.67 -24.85
CA THR A 257 -4.91 1.81 -25.50
C THR A 257 -5.24 3.14 -24.83
N GLY A 258 -6.32 3.21 -24.05
CA GLY A 258 -6.73 4.35 -23.22
C GLY A 258 -6.41 4.16 -21.73
N GLN A 259 -7.27 4.68 -20.86
CA GLN A 259 -7.18 4.47 -19.41
C GLN A 259 -7.73 3.11 -19.02
N LEU A 260 -7.12 2.46 -18.02
CA LEU A 260 -7.69 1.30 -17.34
C LEU A 260 -8.08 1.67 -15.91
N THR A 261 -9.34 1.48 -15.57
CA THR A 261 -9.91 1.83 -14.26
C THR A 261 -10.38 0.58 -13.54
N PHE A 262 -9.90 0.37 -12.31
CA PHE A 262 -10.51 -0.58 -11.38
C PHE A 262 -11.53 0.17 -10.54
N SER A 263 -12.81 -0.16 -10.72
CA SER A 263 -13.89 0.48 -9.96
C SER A 263 -13.73 0.21 -8.46
N LYS A 264 -14.33 1.08 -7.64
CA LYS A 264 -14.37 0.94 -6.17
C LYS A 264 -14.92 -0.42 -5.69
N THR A 265 -15.77 -1.08 -6.49
CA THR A 265 -16.35 -2.39 -6.15
C THR A 265 -15.43 -3.57 -6.46
N THR A 266 -14.36 -3.36 -7.23
CA THR A 266 -13.40 -4.42 -7.59
C THR A 266 -12.46 -4.71 -6.44
N GLN A 267 -12.56 -5.88 -5.82
CA GLN A 267 -11.70 -6.29 -4.69
C GLN A 267 -10.58 -7.22 -5.13
N TYR A 268 -10.85 -8.05 -6.14
CA TYR A 268 -9.91 -9.04 -6.66
C TYR A 268 -9.89 -9.01 -8.17
N ALA A 269 -8.69 -8.93 -8.75
CA ALA A 269 -8.49 -9.14 -10.18
C ALA A 269 -7.31 -10.09 -10.41
N ASN A 270 -7.48 -11.11 -11.26
CA ASN A 270 -6.40 -12.02 -11.63
C ASN A 270 -6.05 -11.83 -13.12
N GLY A 271 -4.81 -11.45 -13.42
CA GLY A 271 -4.34 -11.21 -14.78
C GLY A 271 -3.21 -10.18 -14.86
N ILE A 272 -2.73 -9.97 -16.08
CA ILE A 272 -1.78 -8.89 -16.40
C ILE A 272 -2.58 -7.74 -17.02
N PHE A 273 -2.47 -6.56 -16.43
CA PHE A 273 -3.21 -5.37 -16.86
C PHE A 273 -2.23 -4.30 -17.33
N ILE A 274 -2.38 -3.88 -18.59
CA ILE A 274 -1.46 -2.94 -19.24
C ILE A 274 -2.27 -1.79 -19.81
N ALA A 275 -1.90 -0.55 -19.48
CA ALA A 275 -2.54 0.63 -20.04
C ALA A 275 -1.63 1.85 -19.93
N PRO A 276 -1.78 2.87 -20.79
CA PRO A 276 -1.08 4.14 -20.59
C PRO A 276 -1.21 4.72 -19.19
N SER A 277 -2.42 4.77 -18.64
CA SER A 277 -2.69 5.18 -17.26
C SER A 277 -3.60 4.16 -16.58
N ILE A 278 -3.35 3.90 -15.30
CA ILE A 278 -4.20 3.06 -14.46
C ILE A 278 -4.77 3.91 -13.34
N VAL A 279 -6.09 3.82 -13.15
CA VAL A 279 -6.80 4.45 -12.04
C VAL A 279 -7.36 3.34 -11.15
N ILE A 280 -7.06 3.43 -9.86
CA ILE A 280 -7.71 2.60 -8.84
C ILE A 280 -8.68 3.50 -8.09
N ASP A 281 -9.96 3.38 -8.41
CA ASP A 281 -11.01 4.20 -7.81
C ASP A 281 -11.20 3.81 -6.34
N GLY A 282 -11.61 4.83 -5.56
CA GLY A 282 -12.03 4.71 -4.17
C GLY A 282 -13.35 5.43 -3.92
N GLU A 283 -13.85 5.33 -2.70
CA GLU A 283 -15.05 6.01 -2.24
C GLU A 283 -14.86 7.54 -2.14
N THR A 284 -15.98 8.26 -2.29
CA THR A 284 -16.04 9.72 -2.10
C THR A 284 -16.89 10.01 -0.86
N PRO A 285 -16.37 10.70 0.18
CA PRO A 285 -15.03 11.29 0.26
C PRO A 285 -13.91 10.25 0.47
N PRO A 286 -12.66 10.56 0.05
CA PRO A 286 -11.51 9.67 0.25
C PRO A 286 -11.31 9.28 1.72
N GLY A 287 -10.91 8.04 1.99
CA GLY A 287 -10.68 7.53 3.35
C GLY A 287 -11.87 6.80 3.96
N SER A 288 -12.90 6.52 3.16
CA SER A 288 -14.10 5.77 3.56
C SER A 288 -14.15 4.35 2.97
N ASP A 289 -13.14 3.93 2.20
CA ASP A 289 -13.09 2.59 1.64
C ASP A 289 -12.92 1.56 2.76
N THR A 290 -13.75 0.51 2.77
CA THR A 290 -13.58 -0.62 3.70
C THR A 290 -12.75 -1.75 3.09
N ILE A 291 -12.61 -1.74 1.76
CA ILE A 291 -12.01 -2.80 0.94
C ILE A 291 -10.80 -2.28 0.16
N GLY A 292 -9.76 -3.10 0.06
CA GLY A 292 -8.61 -2.86 -0.82
C GLY A 292 -8.81 -3.48 -2.21
N LEU A 293 -7.80 -3.36 -3.08
CA LEU A 293 -7.70 -4.10 -4.34
C LEU A 293 -6.54 -5.09 -4.26
N LYS A 294 -6.81 -6.38 -4.46
CA LYS A 294 -5.77 -7.39 -4.67
C LYS A 294 -5.70 -7.77 -6.14
N ILE A 295 -4.49 -7.71 -6.69
CA ILE A 295 -4.18 -8.18 -8.04
C ILE A 295 -3.28 -9.40 -7.93
N LYS A 296 -3.68 -10.51 -8.54
CA LYS A 296 -2.79 -11.65 -8.79
C LYS A 296 -2.35 -11.60 -10.25
N GLY A 297 -1.07 -11.38 -10.51
CA GLY A 297 -0.54 -11.05 -11.83
C GLY A 297 0.28 -9.77 -11.79
N ASN A 298 0.00 -8.80 -12.67
CA ASN A 298 0.80 -7.57 -12.73
C ASN A 298 0.03 -6.35 -13.22
N LEU A 299 0.49 -5.16 -12.83
CA LEU A 299 -0.01 -3.86 -13.26
C LEU A 299 1.12 -3.10 -13.94
N ILE A 300 0.91 -2.72 -15.20
CA ILE A 300 1.93 -2.04 -16.02
C ILE A 300 1.32 -0.77 -16.62
N SER A 301 1.93 0.38 -16.32
CA SER A 301 1.54 1.66 -16.91
C SER A 301 2.70 2.43 -17.53
N SER A 302 2.40 3.22 -18.57
CA SER A 302 3.41 4.02 -19.29
C SER A 302 3.47 5.47 -18.83
N SER A 303 2.48 5.90 -18.06
CA SER A 303 2.36 7.24 -17.50
C SER A 303 1.96 7.14 -16.03
N THR A 304 1.67 8.28 -15.40
CA THR A 304 1.31 8.33 -13.99
C THR A 304 -0.02 7.61 -13.76
N SER A 305 0.02 6.60 -12.89
CA SER A 305 -1.18 5.96 -12.33
C SER A 305 -1.57 6.61 -11.01
N THR A 306 -2.87 6.68 -10.75
CA THR A 306 -3.43 7.22 -9.51
C THR A 306 -4.19 6.13 -8.75
N SER A 307 -4.18 6.25 -7.42
CA SER A 307 -5.04 5.44 -6.57
C SER A 307 -5.75 6.38 -5.61
N ASN A 308 -7.07 6.42 -5.73
CA ASN A 308 -7.95 7.15 -4.83
C ASN A 308 -8.49 6.26 -3.71
N ARG A 309 -8.13 4.97 -3.72
CA ARG A 309 -8.58 3.98 -2.75
C ARG A 309 -7.83 4.14 -1.44
N ASN A 310 -8.54 4.58 -0.40
CA ASN A 310 -7.99 4.83 0.91
C ASN A 310 -8.82 4.12 1.98
N ARG A 311 -8.23 3.05 2.51
CA ARG A 311 -8.89 2.20 3.50
C ARG A 311 -9.08 2.95 4.82
N THR A 312 -10.23 2.75 5.47
CA THR A 312 -10.49 3.21 6.84
C THR A 312 -9.49 2.59 7.82
N ASP A 313 -9.11 1.33 7.60
CA ASP A 313 -8.03 0.63 8.29
C ASP A 313 -6.72 0.71 7.49
N ASN A 314 -5.87 1.66 7.84
CA ASN A 314 -4.57 1.89 7.20
C ASN A 314 -3.45 0.95 7.71
N SER A 315 -3.74 0.06 8.66
CA SER A 315 -2.84 -1.06 8.96
C SER A 315 -2.80 -2.08 7.81
N ARG A 316 -3.77 -2.00 6.86
CA ARG A 316 -3.86 -2.86 5.68
C ARG A 316 -3.55 -2.09 4.41
N PRO A 317 -2.88 -2.72 3.42
CA PRO A 317 -2.62 -2.05 2.15
C PRO A 317 -3.93 -1.83 1.36
N SER A 318 -4.02 -0.68 0.70
CA SER A 318 -5.08 -0.35 -0.25
C SER A 318 -4.95 -1.11 -1.57
N LEU A 319 -3.72 -1.44 -1.95
CA LEU A 319 -3.38 -2.23 -3.13
C LEU A 319 -2.41 -3.34 -2.74
N PHE A 320 -2.71 -4.58 -3.11
CA PHE A 320 -1.80 -5.72 -2.95
C PHE A 320 -1.58 -6.42 -4.29
N VAL A 321 -0.36 -6.40 -4.81
CA VAL A 321 -0.02 -7.06 -6.09
C VAL A 321 0.85 -8.29 -5.84
N VAL A 322 0.37 -9.46 -6.21
CA VAL A 322 1.09 -10.73 -6.10
C VAL A 322 1.47 -11.18 -7.50
N LEU A 323 2.78 -11.23 -7.81
CA LEU A 323 3.19 -11.73 -9.12
C LEU A 323 2.78 -13.19 -9.25
N ASP A 324 2.13 -13.49 -10.37
CA ASP A 324 1.79 -14.83 -10.80
C ASP A 324 2.57 -15.14 -12.09
N PRO A 325 3.70 -15.87 -12.01
CA PRO A 325 4.52 -16.19 -13.18
C PRO A 325 3.77 -16.99 -14.24
N ASP A 326 2.77 -17.80 -13.86
CA ASP A 326 2.02 -18.65 -14.77
C ASP A 326 1.21 -17.84 -15.78
N GLN A 327 0.75 -16.64 -15.37
CA GLN A 327 0.10 -15.65 -16.26
C GLN A 327 1.02 -15.27 -17.42
N TYR A 328 2.31 -15.03 -17.14
CA TYR A 328 3.29 -14.64 -18.14
C TYR A 328 3.71 -15.79 -19.03
N LEU A 329 4.05 -16.95 -18.43
CA LEU A 329 4.57 -18.09 -19.17
C LEU A 329 3.54 -18.64 -20.16
N SER A 330 2.27 -18.72 -19.75
CA SER A 330 1.18 -19.23 -20.60
C SER A 330 0.86 -18.30 -21.78
N LEU A 331 1.11 -16.99 -21.63
CA LEU A 331 0.81 -15.98 -22.64
C LEU A 331 2.05 -15.51 -23.40
N LEU A 332 3.23 -16.04 -23.09
CA LEU A 332 4.50 -15.63 -23.68
C LEU A 332 4.49 -15.66 -25.22
N PRO A 333 3.92 -16.68 -25.90
CA PRO A 333 3.86 -16.67 -27.38
C PRO A 333 3.06 -15.49 -27.94
N LEU A 334 2.05 -15.01 -27.21
CA LEU A 334 1.18 -13.90 -27.61
C LEU A 334 1.77 -12.53 -27.24
N LEU A 335 2.49 -12.45 -26.12
CA LEU A 335 3.07 -11.20 -25.58
C LEU A 335 4.50 -10.90 -26.07
N SER A 336 5.27 -11.93 -26.47
CA SER A 336 6.65 -11.76 -26.92
C SER A 336 6.75 -11.12 -28.29
N VAL A 337 7.87 -10.44 -28.56
CA VAL A 337 8.23 -9.92 -29.88
C VAL A 337 9.40 -10.73 -30.42
N SER A 338 9.23 -11.32 -31.60
CA SER A 338 10.31 -12.00 -32.32
C SER A 338 11.00 -11.01 -33.27
N LYS A 339 12.33 -10.92 -33.17
CA LYS A 339 13.17 -10.26 -34.17
C LYS A 339 13.56 -11.28 -35.23
N TYR A 340 13.32 -10.96 -36.49
CA TYR A 340 13.76 -11.77 -37.62
C TYR A 340 14.99 -11.12 -38.23
N ASP A 341 16.14 -11.77 -38.15
CA ASP A 341 17.29 -11.38 -38.96
C ASP A 341 17.10 -12.01 -40.34
N TRP A 342 16.79 -11.18 -41.34
CA TRP A 342 16.68 -11.65 -42.71
C TRP A 342 18.08 -11.80 -43.29
N GLN A 343 18.37 -12.97 -43.85
CA GLN A 343 19.46 -13.14 -44.81
C GLN A 343 18.82 -13.49 -46.15
N GLN A 344 19.07 -12.68 -47.17
CA GLN A 344 18.69 -13.01 -48.54
C GLN A 344 19.58 -14.16 -48.99
N THR A 345 19.02 -15.37 -49.04
CA THR A 345 19.61 -16.47 -49.81
C THR A 345 19.41 -16.14 -51.28
N GLN A 346 20.50 -15.75 -51.96
CA GLN A 346 20.54 -15.62 -53.42
C GLN A 346 20.52 -16.98 -54.10
#